data_AF-A0A396KVV6-F1
#
_entry.id   AF-A0A396KVV6-F1
#
_cell.length_a   1.000
_cell.length_b   1.000
_cell.length_c   1.000
_cell.angle_alpha   90.00
_cell.angle_beta   90.00
_cell.angle_gamma   90.00
#
_symmetry.space_group_name_H-M   'P 1'
#
loop_
_entity.id
_entity.type
_entity.pdbx_description
1 polymer ?
#
loop_
_entity_poly.entity_id
_entity_poly.type
_entity_poly.pdbx_seq_one_letter_code
_entity_poly.pdbx_strand_id
1 'polypeptide(L)'
;MFLKINEFKKAMKSALKTSGGLIIGNVKGHFLVHTSLWGVWVESVYATSKFKAAIVELIGDMPEEETCYRYHLEEKNLKMEYQIRYEDPYDQWKEAKDFACEVPLAFYSTPHELSIYQSKSDRSYITVLQSYAAGMMSPSELEAGMEHMPGRPSVSPAGSTLYFKSETMIYWISIVKVPQKAEDTIFRYLRGLDFFEDDWLPKKDEQETEEAAEALPY
;
A
#
# COMPACT_ATOMS: atom_id res chain seq x y z
N MET A 1 -5.19 -1.36 12.91
CA MET A 1 -5.04 -1.41 11.45
C MET A 1 -3.90 -0.48 11.06
N PHE A 2 -3.05 -0.77 10.08
CA PHE A 2 -1.91 0.13 9.76
C PHE A 2 -2.27 1.32 8.84
N LEU A 3 -3.55 1.56 8.55
CA LEU A 3 -4.00 2.60 7.63
C LEU A 3 -4.15 3.96 8.32
N LYS A 4 -3.57 5.00 7.73
CA LYS A 4 -3.81 6.40 8.06
C LYS A 4 -5.24 6.77 7.68
N ILE A 5 -6.18 6.64 8.63
CA ILE A 5 -7.62 6.78 8.36
C ILE A 5 -7.96 8.13 7.71
N ASN A 6 -7.26 9.20 8.06
CA ASN A 6 -7.49 10.52 7.45
C ASN A 6 -7.11 10.57 5.96
N GLU A 7 -5.99 9.96 5.58
CA GLU A 7 -5.58 9.86 4.18
C GLU A 7 -6.47 8.89 3.41
N PHE A 8 -6.87 7.78 4.05
CA PHE A 8 -7.81 6.82 3.50
C PHE A 8 -9.18 7.45 3.20
N LYS A 9 -9.71 8.28 4.12
CA LYS A 9 -10.93 9.07 3.90
C LYS A 9 -10.81 10.00 2.69
N LYS A 10 -9.68 10.69 2.52
CA LYS A 10 -9.44 11.55 1.36
C LYS A 10 -9.41 10.73 0.07
N ALA A 11 -8.75 9.57 0.07
CA ALA A 11 -8.69 8.68 -1.07
C ALA A 11 -10.08 8.16 -1.47
N MET A 12 -10.91 7.73 -0.52
CA MET A 12 -12.29 7.33 -0.77
C MET A 12 -13.13 8.48 -1.36
N LYS A 13 -13.06 9.69 -0.77
CA LYS A 13 -13.75 10.88 -1.29
C LYS A 13 -13.30 11.25 -2.71
N SER A 14 -12.04 11.03 -3.03
CA SER A 14 -11.50 11.23 -4.38
C SER A 14 -12.06 10.18 -5.35
N ALA A 15 -12.06 8.90 -4.96
CA ALA A 15 -12.54 7.79 -5.77
C ALA A 15 -13.99 7.95 -6.22
N LEU A 16 -14.87 8.45 -5.35
CA LEU A 16 -16.27 8.73 -5.68
C LEU A 16 -16.46 9.72 -6.83
N LYS A 17 -15.48 10.60 -7.07
CA LYS A 17 -15.53 11.60 -8.16
C LYS A 17 -15.01 11.06 -9.49
N THR A 18 -14.46 9.85 -9.50
CA THR A 18 -13.93 9.21 -10.69
C THR A 18 -15.00 8.34 -11.34
N SER A 19 -14.90 8.12 -12.66
CA SER A 19 -15.81 7.23 -13.38
C SER A 19 -15.73 5.77 -12.93
N GLY A 20 -14.60 5.35 -12.34
CA GLY A 20 -14.44 4.01 -11.77
C GLY A 20 -15.20 3.82 -10.45
N GLY A 21 -15.53 4.92 -9.76
CA GLY A 21 -16.20 4.90 -8.47
C GLY A 21 -15.38 4.24 -7.35
N LEU A 22 -16.07 4.01 -6.24
CA LEU A 22 -15.56 3.33 -5.05
C LEU A 22 -16.41 2.10 -4.78
N ILE A 23 -15.80 0.93 -4.69
CA ILE A 23 -16.50 -0.31 -4.36
C ILE A 23 -16.41 -0.51 -2.86
N ILE A 24 -17.55 -0.73 -2.22
CA ILE A 24 -17.67 -1.00 -0.78
C ILE A 24 -18.59 -2.21 -0.59
N GLY A 25 -18.17 -3.14 0.27
CA GLY A 25 -18.97 -4.29 0.65
C GLY A 25 -18.59 -4.85 2.02
N ASN A 26 -19.43 -5.77 2.48
CA ASN A 26 -19.17 -6.61 3.64
C ASN A 26 -19.35 -8.05 3.18
N VAL A 27 -18.25 -8.75 2.93
CA VAL A 27 -18.24 -10.02 2.23
C VAL A 27 -17.30 -10.99 2.93
N LYS A 28 -17.75 -12.23 3.15
CA LYS A 28 -16.97 -13.26 3.86
C LYS A 28 -16.47 -12.79 5.24
N GLY A 29 -17.30 -12.02 5.95
CA GLY A 29 -16.95 -11.45 7.26
C GLY A 29 -15.88 -10.36 7.24
N HIS A 30 -15.63 -9.76 6.07
CA HIS A 30 -14.64 -8.69 5.88
C HIS A 30 -15.26 -7.46 5.21
N PHE A 31 -14.85 -6.28 5.65
CA PHE A 31 -15.12 -5.05 4.91
C PHE A 31 -14.16 -4.93 3.73
N LEU A 32 -14.74 -4.90 2.53
CA LEU A 32 -14.04 -4.66 1.27
C LEU A 32 -14.25 -3.21 0.87
N VAL A 33 -13.17 -2.46 0.67
CA VAL A 33 -13.22 -1.09 0.14
C VAL A 33 -12.12 -0.91 -0.90
N HIS A 34 -12.47 -0.71 -2.17
CA HIS A 34 -11.45 -0.62 -3.21
C HIS A 34 -11.83 0.21 -4.44
N THR A 35 -10.79 0.49 -5.22
CA THR A 35 -10.84 1.11 -6.55
C THR A 35 -10.02 0.23 -7.51
N SER A 36 -9.72 0.74 -8.71
CA SER A 36 -8.74 0.13 -9.61
C SER A 36 -7.28 0.41 -9.24
N LEU A 37 -7.01 1.35 -8.32
CA LEU A 37 -5.65 1.80 -7.96
C LEU A 37 -5.17 1.31 -6.61
N TRP A 38 -6.10 1.01 -5.71
CA TRP A 38 -5.82 0.54 -4.36
C TRP A 38 -7.07 -0.12 -3.77
N GLY A 39 -6.88 -0.91 -2.72
CA GLY A 39 -8.00 -1.41 -1.94
C GLY A 39 -7.58 -1.96 -0.60
N VAL A 40 -8.57 -2.18 0.25
CA VAL A 40 -8.41 -2.78 1.57
C VAL A 40 -9.48 -3.83 1.78
N TRP A 41 -9.08 -4.91 2.45
CA TRP A 41 -9.94 -5.98 2.91
C TRP A 41 -9.64 -6.22 4.40
N VAL A 42 -10.57 -5.83 5.26
CA VAL A 42 -10.39 -5.79 6.72
C VAL A 42 -11.34 -6.76 7.37
N GLU A 43 -10.85 -7.63 8.24
CA GLU A 43 -11.72 -8.51 9.00
C GLU A 43 -12.67 -7.70 9.90
N SER A 44 -13.97 -7.99 9.82
CA SER A 44 -15.03 -7.16 10.40
C SER A 44 -14.92 -6.99 11.92
N VAL A 45 -14.41 -8.01 12.60
CA VAL A 45 -14.20 -8.02 14.06
C VAL A 45 -13.02 -7.14 14.49
N TYR A 46 -12.02 -6.97 13.63
CA TYR A 46 -10.84 -6.12 13.87
C TYR A 46 -10.95 -4.72 13.24
N ALA A 47 -11.99 -4.47 12.46
CA ALA A 47 -12.24 -3.17 11.88
C ALA A 47 -12.55 -2.11 12.96
N THR A 48 -11.65 -1.14 13.10
CA THR A 48 -11.74 -0.07 14.10
C THR A 48 -13.01 0.79 13.94
N SER A 49 -13.47 1.40 15.04
CA SER A 49 -14.61 2.32 15.00
C SER A 49 -14.36 3.52 14.07
N LYS A 50 -13.11 3.99 13.97
CA LYS A 50 -12.74 5.09 13.06
C LYS A 50 -12.88 4.69 11.59
N PHE A 51 -12.48 3.48 11.23
CA PHE A 51 -12.65 2.94 9.88
C PHE A 51 -14.13 2.75 9.54
N LYS A 52 -14.90 2.12 10.42
CA LYS A 52 -16.35 1.94 10.28
C LYS A 52 -17.07 3.29 10.09
N ALA A 53 -16.75 4.27 10.94
CA ALA A 53 -17.30 5.62 10.83
C ALA A 53 -16.90 6.31 9.51
N ALA A 54 -15.70 6.03 8.98
CA ALA A 54 -15.28 6.56 7.69
C ALA A 54 -16.18 6.09 6.54
N ILE A 55 -16.54 4.81 6.54
CA ILE A 55 -17.47 4.23 5.55
C ILE A 55 -18.86 4.87 5.68
N VAL A 56 -19.41 4.89 6.90
CA VAL A 56 -20.75 5.46 7.16
C VAL A 56 -20.82 6.95 6.80
N GLU A 57 -19.79 7.73 7.10
CA GLU A 57 -19.70 9.15 6.71
C GLU A 57 -19.80 9.35 5.19
N LEU A 58 -19.34 8.37 4.41
CA LEU A 58 -19.27 8.45 2.95
C LEU A 58 -20.54 7.96 2.25
N ILE A 59 -21.11 6.83 2.70
CA ILE A 59 -22.23 6.17 2.01
C ILE A 59 -23.54 6.18 2.81
N GLY A 60 -23.54 6.74 4.01
CA GLY A 60 -24.72 6.91 4.86
C GLY A 60 -24.91 5.78 5.88
N ASP A 61 -24.67 4.53 5.49
CA ASP A 61 -24.87 3.35 6.33
C ASP A 61 -23.71 2.34 6.19
N MET A 62 -23.67 1.34 7.07
CA MET A 62 -22.73 0.23 6.95
C MET A 62 -23.25 -0.76 5.88
N PRO A 63 -22.39 -1.31 4.99
CA PRO A 63 -22.82 -2.36 4.08
C PRO A 63 -23.36 -3.58 4.82
N GLU A 64 -24.49 -4.09 4.33
CA GLU A 64 -25.11 -5.33 4.82
C GLU A 64 -24.21 -6.54 4.56
N GLU A 65 -24.34 -7.58 5.37
CA GLU A 65 -23.59 -8.82 5.19
C GLU A 65 -23.85 -9.45 3.82
N GLU A 66 -22.79 -9.96 3.21
CA GLU A 66 -22.78 -10.57 1.87
C GLU A 66 -23.24 -9.64 0.75
N THR A 67 -23.06 -8.33 0.92
CA THR A 67 -23.35 -7.33 -0.12
C THR A 67 -22.12 -6.56 -0.56
N CYS A 68 -22.13 -6.12 -1.81
CA CYS A 68 -21.10 -5.29 -2.39
C CYS A 68 -21.73 -4.32 -3.40
N TYR A 69 -21.34 -3.05 -3.34
CA TYR A 69 -21.88 -1.99 -4.19
C TYR A 69 -20.76 -1.12 -4.73
N ARG A 70 -20.97 -0.58 -5.92
CA ARG A 70 -20.18 0.52 -6.46
C ARG A 70 -20.90 1.84 -6.19
N TYR A 71 -20.17 2.77 -5.61
CA TYR A 71 -20.61 4.13 -5.33
C TYR A 71 -19.88 5.12 -6.24
N HIS A 72 -20.61 6.09 -6.79
CA HIS A 72 -20.02 7.19 -7.55
C HIS A 72 -20.88 8.45 -7.43
N LEU A 73 -20.28 9.61 -7.67
CA LEU A 73 -20.99 10.89 -7.68
C LEU A 73 -21.42 11.25 -9.10
N GLU A 74 -22.72 11.43 -9.28
CA GLU A 74 -23.32 11.94 -10.51
C GLU A 74 -24.14 13.19 -10.15
N GLU A 75 -23.81 14.34 -10.75
CA GLU A 75 -24.48 15.63 -10.48
C GLU A 75 -24.55 16.00 -8.98
N LYS A 76 -23.51 15.65 -8.21
CA LYS A 76 -23.40 15.80 -6.74
C LYS A 76 -24.31 14.88 -5.92
N ASN A 77 -25.03 13.96 -6.57
CA ASN A 77 -25.79 12.91 -5.89
C ASN A 77 -24.96 11.63 -5.83
N LEU A 78 -24.99 10.96 -4.68
CA LEU A 78 -24.38 9.65 -4.53
C LEU A 78 -25.27 8.61 -5.23
N LYS A 79 -24.72 7.93 -6.23
CA LYS A 79 -25.33 6.79 -6.90
C LYS A 79 -24.74 5.49 -6.37
N MET A 80 -25.58 4.46 -6.34
CA MET A 80 -25.25 3.14 -5.83
C MET A 80 -25.67 2.09 -6.86
N GLU A 81 -24.75 1.20 -7.20
CA GLU A 81 -24.96 0.11 -8.14
C GLU A 81 -24.56 -1.21 -7.48
N TYR A 82 -25.45 -2.20 -7.49
CA TYR A 82 -25.16 -3.52 -6.92
C TYR A 82 -24.07 -4.25 -7.74
N GLN A 83 -23.08 -4.81 -7.03
CA GLN A 83 -21.99 -5.59 -7.62
C GLN A 83 -22.19 -7.08 -7.31
N ILE A 84 -22.48 -7.86 -8.35
CA ILE A 84 -22.68 -9.31 -8.25
C ILE A 84 -21.35 -10.05 -8.06
N ARG A 85 -20.24 -9.46 -8.51
CA ARG A 85 -18.92 -10.10 -8.50
C ARG A 85 -17.88 -9.14 -7.92
N TYR A 86 -17.07 -9.67 -7.01
CA TYR A 86 -15.85 -9.06 -6.55
C TYR A 86 -14.74 -10.11 -6.63
N GLU A 87 -13.51 -9.66 -6.82
CA GLU A 87 -12.33 -10.55 -6.78
C GLU A 87 -11.91 -10.71 -5.32
N ASP A 88 -11.58 -11.94 -4.90
CA ASP A 88 -11.16 -12.22 -3.53
C ASP A 88 -9.69 -11.83 -3.32
N PRO A 89 -9.40 -10.78 -2.51
CA PRO A 89 -8.02 -10.33 -2.31
C PRO A 89 -7.15 -11.37 -1.59
N TYR A 90 -7.75 -12.28 -0.81
CA TYR A 90 -7.02 -13.34 -0.12
C TYR A 90 -6.45 -14.36 -1.10
N ASP A 91 -7.26 -14.82 -2.03
CA ASP A 91 -6.84 -15.79 -3.04
C ASP A 91 -5.77 -15.17 -3.95
N GLN A 92 -5.96 -13.91 -4.36
CA GLN A 92 -4.96 -13.18 -5.14
C GLN A 92 -3.63 -12.99 -4.40
N TRP A 93 -3.67 -12.60 -3.12
CA TRP A 93 -2.48 -12.51 -2.28
C TRP A 93 -1.81 -13.88 -2.10
N LYS A 94 -2.59 -14.96 -1.95
CA LYS A 94 -2.06 -16.31 -1.80
C LYS A 94 -1.36 -16.79 -3.08
N GLU A 95 -1.81 -16.35 -4.25
CA GLU A 95 -1.15 -16.61 -5.54
C GLU A 95 0.12 -15.77 -5.75
N ALA A 96 0.23 -14.60 -5.10
CA ALA A 96 1.39 -13.73 -5.13
C ALA A 96 2.58 -14.33 -4.34
N LYS A 97 3.32 -15.23 -4.98
CA LYS A 97 4.45 -15.95 -4.37
C LYS A 97 5.75 -15.16 -4.30
N ASP A 98 5.90 -14.16 -5.16
CA ASP A 98 7.04 -13.26 -5.12
C ASP A 98 6.81 -12.14 -4.11
N PHE A 99 7.88 -11.51 -3.66
CA PHE A 99 7.81 -10.40 -2.71
C PHE A 99 8.84 -9.33 -3.07
N ALA A 100 8.56 -8.10 -2.67
CA ALA A 100 9.42 -6.96 -2.94
C ALA A 100 9.91 -6.31 -1.65
N CYS A 101 11.07 -5.66 -1.70
CA CYS A 101 11.52 -4.76 -0.65
C CYS A 101 11.39 -3.30 -1.10
N GLU A 102 11.10 -2.40 -0.17
CA GLU A 102 11.12 -0.97 -0.46
C GLU A 102 12.56 -0.53 -0.73
N VAL A 103 12.73 0.32 -1.74
CA VAL A 103 14.01 0.95 -2.08
C VAL A 103 14.00 2.35 -1.47
N PRO A 104 15.09 2.81 -0.84
CA PRO A 104 15.16 4.13 -0.18
C PRO A 104 15.33 5.28 -1.19
N LEU A 105 14.57 5.23 -2.30
CA LEU A 105 14.57 6.20 -3.39
C LEU A 105 13.12 6.53 -3.75
N ALA A 106 12.85 7.81 -3.98
CA ALA A 106 11.59 8.25 -4.58
C ALA A 106 11.84 8.63 -6.04
N PHE A 107 10.91 8.25 -6.93
CA PHE A 107 10.96 8.65 -8.33
C PHE A 107 9.91 9.73 -8.61
N TYR A 108 10.38 10.93 -8.94
CA TYR A 108 9.50 12.04 -9.29
C TYR A 108 9.18 12.03 -10.79
N SER A 109 7.91 11.78 -11.12
CA SER A 109 7.36 11.79 -12.46
C SER A 109 6.16 12.72 -12.52
N THR A 110 6.42 14.01 -12.76
CA THR A 110 5.43 15.10 -12.66
C THR A 110 4.07 14.71 -13.25
N PRO A 111 2.95 14.86 -12.51
CA PRO A 111 2.85 15.48 -11.18
C PRO A 111 2.97 14.48 -10.01
N HIS A 112 3.37 13.24 -10.27
CA HIS A 112 3.33 12.15 -9.29
C HIS A 112 4.70 11.86 -8.69
N GLU A 113 4.71 11.56 -7.39
CA GLU A 113 5.85 10.94 -6.71
C GLU A 113 5.58 9.45 -6.54
N LEU A 114 6.55 8.63 -6.94
CA LEU A 114 6.44 7.18 -6.90
C LEU A 114 7.41 6.60 -5.87
N SER A 115 6.91 5.72 -5.02
CA SER A 115 7.75 4.82 -4.23
C SER A 115 8.27 3.71 -5.14
N ILE A 116 9.51 3.30 -4.91
CA ILE A 116 10.18 2.23 -5.67
C ILE A 116 10.32 1.01 -4.77
N TYR A 117 10.05 -0.16 -5.34
CA TYR A 117 10.24 -1.46 -4.73
C TYR A 117 11.13 -2.30 -5.65
N GLN A 118 11.92 -3.20 -5.09
CA GLN A 118 12.69 -4.19 -5.85
C GLN A 118 12.09 -5.58 -5.65
N SER A 119 11.74 -6.24 -6.76
CA SER A 119 11.25 -7.62 -6.77
C SER A 119 12.36 -8.60 -6.35
N LYS A 120 12.04 -9.65 -5.58
CA LYS A 120 13.04 -10.64 -5.17
C LYS A 120 13.44 -11.57 -6.31
N SER A 121 12.48 -12.01 -7.13
CA SER A 121 12.71 -13.05 -8.12
C SER A 121 13.70 -12.63 -9.22
N ASP A 122 13.56 -11.40 -9.72
CA ASP A 122 14.28 -10.92 -10.90
C ASP A 122 15.00 -9.59 -10.68
N ARG A 123 14.91 -9.02 -9.47
CA ARG A 123 15.49 -7.72 -9.10
C ARG A 123 14.97 -6.54 -9.93
N SER A 124 13.84 -6.72 -10.62
CA SER A 124 13.17 -5.64 -11.34
C SER A 124 12.66 -4.57 -10.37
N TYR A 125 12.53 -3.34 -10.88
CA TYR A 125 12.01 -2.22 -10.11
C TYR A 125 10.53 -2.04 -10.39
N ILE A 126 9.76 -2.02 -9.31
CA ILE A 126 8.32 -1.84 -9.27
C ILE A 126 8.06 -0.44 -8.73
N THR A 127 7.15 0.29 -9.35
CA THR A 127 6.75 1.63 -8.88
C THR A 127 5.29 1.69 -8.52
N VAL A 128 4.98 2.38 -7.43
CA VAL A 128 3.61 2.65 -6.98
C VAL A 128 3.47 4.11 -6.58
N LEU A 129 2.25 4.64 -6.60
CA LEU A 129 2.00 6.01 -6.14
C LEU A 129 2.39 6.14 -4.66
N GLN A 130 3.31 7.05 -4.34
CA GLN A 130 3.80 7.23 -2.97
C GLN A 130 2.68 7.61 -2.00
N SER A 131 1.67 8.37 -2.47
CA SER A 131 0.49 8.72 -1.68
C SER A 131 -0.34 7.51 -1.22
N TYR A 132 -0.29 6.40 -1.96
CA TYR A 132 -0.93 5.14 -1.60
C TYR A 132 0.03 4.17 -0.90
N ALA A 133 1.35 4.34 -1.01
CA ALA A 133 2.34 3.58 -0.26
C ALA A 133 2.62 4.22 1.11
N ALA A 134 3.79 4.85 1.28
CA ALA A 134 4.19 5.51 2.51
C ALA A 134 3.19 6.59 3.00
N GLY A 135 2.46 7.21 2.06
CA GLY A 135 1.40 8.17 2.35
C GLY A 135 0.18 7.56 3.06
N MET A 136 -0.09 6.27 2.88
CA MET A 136 -1.30 5.61 3.39
C MET A 136 -1.07 4.78 4.65
N MET A 137 0.16 4.29 4.87
CA MET A 137 0.45 3.38 5.97
C MET A 137 1.22 4.08 7.11
N SER A 138 0.94 3.72 8.36
CA SER A 138 1.66 4.24 9.54
C SER A 138 1.71 3.24 10.69
N PRO A 139 2.86 3.08 11.36
CA PRO A 139 2.93 2.34 12.62
C PRO A 139 2.14 3.02 13.75
N SER A 140 1.90 4.34 13.67
CA SER A 140 1.15 5.09 14.70
C SER A 140 -0.35 4.74 14.76
N GLU A 141 -0.86 4.01 13.77
CA GLU A 141 -2.28 3.61 13.69
C GLU A 141 -2.53 2.20 14.25
N LEU A 142 -1.46 1.48 14.59
CA LEU A 142 -1.52 0.13 15.13
C LEU A 142 -2.03 0.13 16.57
N GLU A 143 -2.85 -0.87 16.91
CA GLU A 143 -3.19 -1.14 18.30
C GLU A 143 -2.05 -1.90 18.99
N ALA A 144 -1.54 -1.33 20.10
CA ALA A 144 -0.35 -1.84 20.78
C ALA A 144 -0.51 -3.32 21.19
N GLY A 145 0.39 -4.17 20.71
CA GLY A 145 0.46 -5.59 21.07
C GLY A 145 -0.54 -6.52 20.35
N MET A 146 -1.38 -5.99 19.48
CA MET A 146 -2.40 -6.77 18.73
C MET A 146 -2.08 -6.85 17.23
N GLU A 147 -1.41 -5.84 16.68
CA GLU A 147 -1.17 -5.73 15.24
C GLU A 147 0.25 -5.25 14.95
N HIS A 148 0.76 -5.65 13.79
CA HIS A 148 2.06 -5.25 13.29
C HIS A 148 1.94 -4.51 11.96
N MET A 149 2.97 -3.74 11.62
CA MET A 149 3.15 -3.27 10.25
C MET A 149 3.23 -4.49 9.32
N PRO A 150 2.69 -4.41 8.09
CA PRO A 150 2.84 -5.47 7.13
C PRO A 150 4.34 -5.68 6.85
N GLY A 151 4.72 -6.93 6.62
CA GLY A 151 6.06 -7.25 6.15
C GLY A 151 6.29 -6.77 4.71
N ARG A 152 7.29 -7.37 4.05
CA ARG A 152 7.54 -7.15 2.62
C ARG A 152 6.26 -7.44 1.80
N PRO A 153 5.84 -6.54 0.90
CA PRO A 153 4.66 -6.79 0.09
C PRO A 153 4.87 -7.94 -0.88
N SER A 154 3.81 -8.72 -1.10
CA SER A 154 3.76 -9.74 -2.14
C SER A 154 3.46 -9.09 -3.50
N VAL A 155 4.07 -9.61 -4.56
CA VAL A 155 3.87 -9.12 -5.94
C VAL A 155 2.92 -10.05 -6.67
N SER A 156 1.86 -9.50 -7.27
CA SER A 156 0.92 -10.29 -8.07
C SER A 156 1.63 -11.01 -9.22
N PRO A 157 1.21 -12.22 -9.62
CA PRO A 157 1.84 -12.94 -10.73
C PRO A 157 1.86 -12.15 -12.06
N ALA A 158 0.88 -11.27 -12.25
CA ALA A 158 0.79 -10.39 -13.41
C ALA A 158 1.70 -9.14 -13.32
N GLY A 159 2.40 -8.92 -12.21
CA GLY A 159 3.20 -7.72 -11.97
C GLY A 159 2.37 -6.43 -11.95
N SER A 160 1.10 -6.53 -11.54
CA SER A 160 0.12 -5.44 -11.56
C SER A 160 -0.15 -4.82 -10.20
N THR A 161 0.14 -5.54 -9.11
CA THR A 161 -0.35 -5.19 -7.77
C THR A 161 0.66 -5.59 -6.71
N LEU A 162 0.86 -4.73 -5.72
CA LEU A 162 1.55 -5.04 -4.47
C LEU A 162 0.52 -5.28 -3.37
N TYR A 163 0.67 -6.37 -2.62
CA TYR A 163 -0.19 -6.74 -1.50
C TYR A 163 0.58 -6.65 -0.17
N PHE A 164 0.09 -5.82 0.73
CA PHE A 164 0.57 -5.62 2.09
C PHE A 164 -0.38 -6.34 3.04
N LYS A 165 0.07 -7.46 3.62
CA LYS A 165 -0.75 -8.33 4.46
C LYS A 165 -0.29 -8.24 5.92
N SER A 166 -1.24 -8.04 6.83
CA SER A 166 -1.06 -8.22 8.28
C SER A 166 -1.99 -9.34 8.79
N GLU A 167 -2.08 -9.51 10.10
CA GLU A 167 -3.00 -10.45 10.75
C GLU A 167 -4.46 -10.09 10.50
N THR A 168 -4.80 -8.80 10.44
CA THR A 168 -6.18 -8.28 10.47
C THR A 168 -6.67 -7.73 9.13
N MET A 169 -5.78 -7.54 8.15
CA MET A 169 -6.13 -6.98 6.84
C MET A 169 -5.19 -7.35 5.70
N ILE A 170 -5.69 -7.17 4.49
CA ILE A 170 -4.91 -7.04 3.25
C ILE A 170 -5.15 -5.64 2.68
N TYR A 171 -4.07 -4.90 2.45
CA TYR A 171 -4.06 -3.65 1.69
C TYR A 171 -3.33 -3.88 0.38
N TRP A 172 -3.81 -3.31 -0.73
CA TRP A 172 -3.11 -3.43 -2.00
C TRP A 172 -3.07 -2.14 -2.78
N ILE A 173 -2.07 -2.04 -3.65
CA ILE A 173 -1.80 -0.89 -4.50
C ILE A 173 -1.47 -1.38 -5.90
N SER A 174 -2.04 -0.73 -6.92
CA SER A 174 -1.73 -1.00 -8.32
C SER A 174 -0.37 -0.42 -8.68
N ILE A 175 0.40 -1.22 -9.42
CA ILE A 175 1.70 -0.87 -9.96
C ILE A 175 1.52 0.13 -11.10
N VAL A 176 2.28 1.21 -11.04
CA VAL A 176 2.36 2.23 -12.07
C VAL A 176 3.53 1.90 -12.99
N LYS A 177 3.32 1.87 -14.31
CA LYS A 177 4.42 1.74 -15.26
C LYS A 177 5.08 3.10 -15.47
N VAL A 178 6.39 3.18 -15.29
CA VAL A 178 7.16 4.38 -15.64
C VAL A 178 7.37 4.45 -17.17
N PRO A 179 7.66 5.65 -17.72
CA PRO A 179 8.05 5.78 -19.11
C PRO A 179 9.32 4.96 -19.43
N GLN A 180 9.39 4.37 -20.62
CA GLN A 180 10.51 3.53 -21.07
C GLN A 180 11.87 4.21 -20.87
N LYS A 181 11.93 5.53 -21.08
CA LYS A 181 13.17 6.32 -20.89
C LYS A 181 13.70 6.22 -19.45
N ALA A 182 12.84 6.27 -18.43
CA ALA A 182 13.26 6.13 -17.03
C ALA A 182 13.76 4.71 -16.74
N GLU A 183 13.11 3.70 -17.33
CA GLU A 183 13.53 2.31 -17.22
C GLU A 183 14.91 2.07 -17.86
N ASP A 184 15.14 2.63 -19.05
CA ASP A 184 16.38 2.49 -19.81
C ASP A 184 17.55 3.30 -19.27
N THR A 185 17.28 4.28 -18.41
CA THR A 185 18.31 5.14 -17.83
C THR A 185 18.48 4.80 -16.36
N ILE A 186 17.58 5.29 -15.51
CA ILE A 186 17.70 5.22 -14.06
C ILE A 186 17.69 3.76 -13.58
N PHE A 187 16.64 3.00 -13.93
CA PHE A 187 16.50 1.63 -13.41
C PHE A 187 17.58 0.70 -13.97
N ARG A 188 18.03 0.93 -15.20
CA ARG A 188 19.19 0.22 -15.76
C ARG A 188 20.45 0.41 -14.91
N TYR A 189 20.76 1.63 -14.45
CA TYR A 189 21.91 1.87 -13.58
C TYR A 189 21.75 1.27 -12.18
N LEU A 190 20.52 1.16 -11.68
CA LEU A 190 20.25 0.58 -10.37
C LEU A 190 20.33 -0.96 -10.36
N ARG A 191 20.17 -1.66 -11.50
CA ARG A 191 20.13 -3.15 -11.58
C ARG A 191 21.29 -3.89 -10.91
N GLY A 192 22.44 -3.23 -10.73
CA GLY A 192 23.59 -3.82 -10.03
C GLY A 192 23.42 -3.89 -8.51
N LEU A 193 22.42 -3.22 -7.95
CA LEU A 193 22.15 -3.16 -6.51
C LEU A 193 21.17 -4.27 -6.11
N ASP A 194 21.45 -4.90 -4.98
CA ASP A 194 20.53 -5.81 -4.30
C ASP A 194 20.08 -5.15 -2.99
N PHE A 195 18.86 -4.62 -2.97
CA PHE A 195 18.28 -3.95 -1.80
C PHE A 195 17.71 -4.94 -0.77
N PHE A 196 17.82 -6.26 -1.03
CA PHE A 196 17.53 -7.27 -0.01
C PHE A 196 18.69 -7.50 0.95
N GLU A 197 19.90 -7.10 0.53
CA GLU A 197 21.15 -7.16 1.30
C GLU A 197 21.56 -5.73 1.69
N ASP A 198 22.51 -5.61 2.62
CA ASP A 198 22.96 -4.31 3.15
C ASP A 198 24.26 -3.81 2.47
N ASP A 199 24.78 -4.52 1.48
CA ASP A 199 26.08 -4.26 0.83
C ASP A 199 26.16 -2.92 0.08
N TRP A 200 25.01 -2.30 -0.20
CA TRP A 200 24.90 -0.97 -0.83
C TRP A 200 25.05 0.18 0.17
N LEU A 201 25.01 -0.09 1.47
CA LEU A 201 25.27 0.90 2.51
C LEU A 201 26.76 1.21 2.59
N PRO A 202 27.14 2.45 2.97
CA PRO A 202 28.54 2.76 3.30
C PRO A 202 29.03 1.78 4.36
N LYS A 203 30.19 1.16 4.12
CA LYS A 203 30.86 0.39 5.17
C LYS A 203 31.18 1.37 6.29
N LYS A 204 30.77 1.07 7.53
CA LYS A 204 31.22 1.84 8.68
C LYS A 204 32.74 1.74 8.72
N ASP A 205 33.44 2.86 8.55
CA ASP A 205 34.87 2.90 8.77
C ASP A 205 35.11 2.54 10.24
N GLU A 206 35.86 1.46 10.49
CA GLU A 206 36.23 1.00 11.84
C GLU A 206 37.15 2.01 12.59
N GLN A 207 37.40 3.20 12.02
CA GLN A 207 38.39 4.16 12.53
C GLN A 207 37.88 5.14 13.59
N GLU A 208 36.58 5.28 13.83
CA GLU A 208 36.07 6.26 14.83
C GLU A 208 36.09 5.77 16.29
N THR A 209 36.59 4.56 16.58
CA THR A 209 36.58 4.02 17.96
C THR A 209 37.93 4.13 18.70
N GLU A 210 39.03 4.50 18.04
CA GLU A 210 40.35 4.59 18.69
C GLU A 210 40.80 6.01 19.08
N GLU A 211 40.26 7.08 18.49
CA GLU A 211 40.68 8.46 18.82
C GLU A 211 40.03 9.05 20.08
N ALA A 212 38.99 8.43 20.64
CA ALA A 212 38.33 8.91 21.86
C ALA A 212 39.05 8.50 23.16
N ALA A 213 40.15 7.72 23.07
CA ALA A 213 40.88 7.22 24.25
C ALA A 213 42.16 8.00 24.57
N GLU A 214 42.62 8.93 23.72
CA GLU A 214 43.81 9.73 24.01
C GLU A 214 43.48 11.09 24.65
N ALA A 215 43.59 11.08 25.99
CA ALA A 215 44.09 12.16 26.84
C ALA A 215 43.37 13.53 26.80
N LEU A 216 42.47 13.73 27.77
CA LEU A 216 42.30 15.05 28.40
C LEU A 216 43.23 15.15 29.62
N PRO A 217 44.28 15.98 29.60
CA PRO A 217 45.01 16.34 30.81
C PRO A 217 44.22 17.41 31.59
N TYR A 218 43.87 17.05 32.84
CA TYR A 218 43.36 17.85 33.99
C TYR A 218 42.57 19.14 33.72
#